data_AF-A0A4V5PLC9-F1
#
_entry.id   AF-A0A4V5PLC9-F1
#
_cell.length_a   1.000
_cell.length_b   1.000
_cell.length_c   1.000
_cell.angle_alpha   90.00
_cell.angle_beta   90.00
_cell.angle_gamma   90.00
#
_symmetry.space_group_name_H-M   'P 1'
#
loop_
_entity.id
_entity.type
_entity.pdbx_description
1 polymer ?
#
loop_
_entity_poly.entity_id
_entity_poly.type
_entity_poly.pdbx_seq_one_letter_code
_entity_poly.pdbx_strand_id
1 'polypeptide(L)'
;MDTLPDTAPEPPKKSPRGRRIVAFVLVLSAAVGLGVGLGHRPLARWWIEKEARARGIELTFEDFSPKWGRVVLRGAKAKLEGVAGFAAESPWIAVDLDGLSPTRIDARNVEVTLALPLDERLEALDAWSQAHPGALDLPTTANVTVTWGAKASPFLVLAGQVTKARGSEGAFEGTVVFEGTNLGLLGARWNGKDPASIWLGAKTAEAAPLRLALDTTTKPMRLTATLPPTKVDDLTRARSLSVPADLRGALVEGTVVVTLGGPEAKGMYAGTASFEVKGWVPPHPKELDGIVFGSKTKLGATFELTPNLTDVRITKATVDAGAFKLAGPGTVKREGLSARIKMTLDGAVPCSELGASVIGAHTNGLIGDLLKGVARVGLGGSVNVRVTVDADTRKIDRATVDQAVTVGCGLR
;
A
#
# COMPACT_ATOMS: atom_id res chain seq x y z
N MET A 1 -2.64 -10.82 -61.01
CA MET A 1 -1.52 -11.72 -60.65
C MET A 1 -0.34 -10.82 -60.40
N ASP A 2 -0.09 -10.49 -59.12
CA ASP A 2 1.15 -9.89 -58.65
C ASP A 2 1.28 -10.26 -57.17
N THR A 3 2.36 -10.97 -56.85
CA THR A 3 2.68 -11.56 -55.56
C THR A 3 3.36 -10.51 -54.67
N LEU A 4 2.72 -10.14 -53.55
CA LEU A 4 3.36 -9.39 -52.46
C LEU A 4 4.26 -10.35 -51.64
N PRO A 5 5.51 -9.96 -51.33
CA PRO A 5 6.40 -10.81 -50.54
C PRO A 5 6.00 -10.78 -49.07
N ASP A 6 5.83 -11.99 -48.55
CA ASP A 6 5.73 -12.36 -47.15
C ASP A 6 7.02 -11.94 -46.42
N THR A 7 6.96 -10.84 -45.67
CA THR A 7 7.98 -10.47 -44.69
C THR A 7 7.35 -10.54 -43.33
N ALA A 8 7.44 -11.73 -42.74
CA ALA A 8 7.15 -11.95 -41.33
C ALA A 8 7.93 -10.94 -40.47
N PRO A 9 7.27 -10.24 -39.53
CA PRO A 9 7.98 -9.36 -38.62
C PRO A 9 8.94 -10.19 -37.77
N GLU A 10 10.22 -9.83 -37.86
CA GLU A 10 11.30 -10.36 -37.04
C GLU A 10 10.88 -10.26 -35.55
N PRO A 11 10.91 -11.35 -34.77
CA PRO A 11 10.52 -11.29 -33.37
C PRO A 11 11.45 -10.31 -32.64
N PRO A 12 10.93 -9.38 -31.82
CA PRO A 12 11.77 -8.40 -31.15
C PRO A 12 12.82 -9.13 -30.30
N LYS A 13 14.10 -8.81 -30.55
CA LYS A 13 15.25 -9.22 -29.74
C LYS A 13 14.90 -9.03 -28.26
N LYS A 14 14.73 -10.13 -27.54
CA LYS A 14 14.56 -10.14 -26.08
C LYS A 14 15.84 -9.59 -25.45
N SER A 15 15.84 -8.31 -25.10
CA SER A 15 16.81 -7.76 -24.14
C SER A 15 16.65 -8.51 -22.80
N PRO A 16 17.73 -8.85 -22.08
CA PRO A 16 17.63 -9.48 -20.77
C PRO A 16 17.20 -8.45 -19.72
N ARG A 17 15.91 -8.05 -19.77
CA ARG A 17 15.24 -7.26 -18.73
C ARG A 17 14.57 -8.22 -17.76
N GLY A 18 15.27 -8.60 -16.72
CA GLY A 18 14.76 -9.56 -15.73
C GLY A 18 15.57 -9.57 -14.44
N ARG A 19 15.79 -8.39 -13.86
CA ARG A 19 16.35 -8.23 -12.51
C ARG A 19 15.77 -6.94 -11.92
N ARG A 20 14.60 -7.02 -11.28
CA ARG A 20 14.00 -5.85 -10.63
C ARG A 20 13.47 -6.17 -9.23
N ILE A 21 14.19 -5.57 -8.27
CA ILE A 21 13.74 -5.13 -6.94
C ILE A 21 13.86 -6.15 -5.82
N VAL A 22 15.02 -6.04 -5.17
CA VAL A 22 15.30 -6.48 -3.81
C VAL A 22 16.23 -5.49 -3.16
N ALA A 23 15.66 -4.45 -2.56
CA ALA A 23 16.47 -3.41 -1.93
C ALA A 23 15.97 -3.06 -0.53
N PHE A 24 14.99 -3.79 0.00
CA PHE A 24 14.36 -3.38 1.25
C PHE A 24 15.10 -3.87 2.51
N VAL A 25 15.91 -4.93 2.43
CA VAL A 25 16.58 -5.49 3.62
C VAL A 25 17.97 -6.12 3.33
N LEU A 26 18.61 -5.75 2.22
CA LEU A 26 19.73 -6.52 1.67
C LEU A 26 21.00 -5.66 1.45
N VAL A 27 21.55 -5.10 2.54
CA VAL A 27 22.61 -4.07 2.42
C VAL A 27 23.90 -4.39 3.18
N LEU A 28 24.21 -5.66 3.43
CA LEU A 28 25.45 -6.02 4.16
C LEU A 28 26.22 -7.17 3.52
N SER A 29 26.44 -7.13 2.21
CA SER A 29 26.87 -8.30 1.43
C SER A 29 28.31 -8.35 0.91
N ALA A 30 29.29 -7.71 1.54
CA ALA A 30 30.66 -8.22 1.52
C ALA A 30 31.55 -7.32 2.36
N ALA A 31 31.96 -7.85 3.49
CA ALA A 31 33.10 -7.39 4.24
C ALA A 31 33.86 -8.64 4.62
N VAL A 32 35.05 -8.76 4.06
CA VAL A 32 36.12 -9.71 4.36
C VAL A 32 36.34 -10.83 3.36
N GLY A 33 37.54 -10.73 2.81
CA GLY A 33 38.13 -11.64 1.87
C GLY A 33 39.55 -11.21 1.59
N LEU A 34 40.37 -11.04 2.65
CA LEU A 34 41.84 -11.15 2.65
C LEU A 34 42.39 -10.57 3.95
N GLY A 35 43.08 -11.41 4.74
CA GLY A 35 43.93 -10.92 5.83
C GLY A 35 44.04 -11.75 7.12
N VAL A 36 43.84 -13.07 7.10
CA VAL A 36 44.14 -13.91 8.29
C VAL A 36 45.66 -14.02 8.56
N GLY A 37 46.52 -13.41 7.72
CA GLY A 37 47.98 -13.52 7.83
C GLY A 37 48.75 -12.28 8.26
N LEU A 38 48.15 -11.09 8.43
CA LEU A 38 48.91 -9.87 8.72
C LEU A 38 48.31 -9.12 9.91
N GLY A 39 49.09 -8.99 10.98
CA GLY A 39 48.73 -8.30 12.24
C GLY A 39 48.46 -6.79 12.13
N HIS A 40 48.03 -6.29 10.96
CA HIS A 40 47.80 -4.87 10.70
C HIS A 40 46.31 -4.59 10.51
N ARG A 41 45.59 -4.40 11.64
CA ARG A 41 44.17 -4.03 11.69
C ARG A 41 43.74 -2.94 10.68
N PRO A 42 44.55 -1.88 10.44
CA PRO A 42 44.23 -0.87 9.42
C PRO A 42 44.07 -1.41 7.99
N LEU A 43 44.85 -2.42 7.58
CA LEU A 43 44.79 -2.98 6.23
C LEU A 43 43.50 -3.79 6.02
N ALA A 44 43.14 -4.63 6.99
CA ALA A 44 41.89 -5.38 6.94
C ALA A 44 40.67 -4.43 6.95
N ARG A 45 40.72 -3.35 7.73
CA ARG A 45 39.69 -2.30 7.71
C ARG A 45 39.57 -1.65 6.34
N TRP A 46 40.68 -1.16 5.79
CA TRP A 46 40.70 -0.55 4.45
C TRP A 46 40.15 -1.49 3.38
N TRP A 47 40.51 -2.78 3.45
CA TRP A 47 40.05 -3.79 2.50
C TRP A 47 38.53 -4.02 2.61
N ILE A 48 37.99 -4.12 3.83
CA ILE A 48 36.55 -4.21 4.09
C ILE A 48 35.81 -3.00 3.48
N GLU A 49 36.28 -1.78 3.77
CA GLU A 49 35.65 -0.55 3.29
C GLU A 49 35.74 -0.44 1.76
N LYS A 50 36.86 -0.86 1.16
CA LYS A 50 37.05 -0.89 -0.30
C LYS A 50 36.10 -1.88 -0.98
N GLU A 51 35.96 -3.08 -0.45
CA GLU A 51 35.05 -4.10 -1.02
C GLU A 51 33.59 -3.68 -0.89
N ALA A 52 33.20 -3.09 0.25
CA ALA A 52 31.87 -2.51 0.42
C ALA A 52 31.60 -1.44 -0.65
N ARG A 53 32.57 -0.54 -0.88
CA ARG A 53 32.45 0.50 -1.91
C ARG A 53 32.36 -0.06 -3.33
N ALA A 54 33.10 -1.13 -3.64
CA ALA A 54 32.99 -1.80 -4.94
C ALA A 54 31.56 -2.34 -5.23
N ARG A 55 30.76 -2.54 -4.17
CA ARG A 55 29.35 -2.96 -4.24
C ARG A 55 28.38 -1.80 -4.06
N GLY A 56 28.85 -0.55 -4.13
CA GLY A 56 28.03 0.64 -3.98
C GLY A 56 27.57 0.91 -2.55
N ILE A 57 28.34 0.45 -1.55
CA ILE A 57 28.02 0.61 -0.13
C ILE A 57 29.13 1.42 0.56
N GLU A 58 28.76 2.54 1.15
CA GLU A 58 29.63 3.28 2.07
C GLU A 58 29.49 2.68 3.48
N LEU A 59 30.41 1.78 3.83
CA LEU A 59 30.43 1.10 5.11
C LEU A 59 31.44 1.75 6.06
N THR A 60 31.02 2.01 7.29
CA THR A 60 31.90 2.34 8.42
C THR A 60 31.55 1.46 9.60
N PHE A 61 32.50 1.18 10.48
CA PHE A 61 32.29 0.35 11.68
C PHE A 61 33.30 0.72 12.78
N GLU A 62 32.95 0.37 14.01
CA GLU A 62 33.76 0.67 15.18
C GLU A 62 34.90 -0.34 15.34
N ASP A 63 34.57 -1.63 15.27
CA ASP A 63 35.52 -2.73 15.44
C ASP A 63 35.17 -3.92 14.54
N PHE A 64 36.15 -4.79 14.32
CA PHE A 64 35.96 -6.08 13.68
C PHE A 64 36.78 -7.17 14.38
N SER A 65 36.20 -8.36 14.49
CA SER A 65 36.88 -9.53 15.04
C SER A 65 36.88 -10.65 14.01
N PRO A 66 38.04 -11.04 13.46
CA PRO A 66 38.15 -12.22 12.63
C PRO A 66 38.03 -13.48 13.50
N LYS A 67 37.28 -14.46 13.00
CA LYS A 67 37.22 -15.83 13.49
C LYS A 67 37.51 -16.76 12.31
N TRP A 68 37.87 -18.01 12.59
CA TRP A 68 38.07 -18.97 11.52
C TRP A 68 36.79 -19.10 10.67
N GLY A 69 36.89 -18.83 9.36
CA GLY A 69 35.77 -18.87 8.41
C GLY A 69 34.67 -17.83 8.64
N ARG A 70 34.90 -16.79 9.45
CA ARG A 70 33.87 -15.76 9.75
C ARG A 70 34.49 -14.45 10.16
N VAL A 71 33.94 -13.31 9.73
CA VAL A 71 34.24 -12.01 10.33
C VAL A 71 33.01 -11.39 10.96
N VAL A 72 33.21 -10.81 12.14
CA VAL A 72 32.17 -10.08 12.85
C VAL A 72 32.52 -8.60 12.89
N LEU A 73 31.64 -7.75 12.37
CA LEU A 73 31.69 -6.29 12.48
C LEU A 73 30.81 -5.81 13.63
N ARG A 74 31.25 -4.76 14.32
CA ARG A 74 30.52 -4.11 15.42
C ARG A 74 30.31 -2.63 15.15
N GLY A 75 29.14 -2.11 15.54
CA GLY A 75 28.79 -0.70 15.38
C GLY A 75 28.84 -0.25 13.92
N ALA A 76 28.34 -1.09 13.02
CA ALA A 76 28.40 -0.85 11.59
C ALA A 76 27.32 0.15 11.15
N LYS A 77 27.71 1.05 10.26
CA LYS A 77 26.84 2.03 9.62
C LYS A 77 27.07 1.97 8.12
N ALA A 78 25.98 1.81 7.37
CA ALA A 78 26.00 1.67 5.92
C ALA A 78 25.11 2.75 5.27
N LYS A 79 25.63 3.34 4.19
CA LYS A 79 24.85 4.13 3.23
C LYS A 79 25.01 3.51 1.84
N LEU A 80 24.03 3.76 0.99
CA LEU A 80 24.06 3.31 -0.40
C LEU A 80 24.51 4.45 -1.30
N GLU A 81 25.45 4.16 -2.19
CA GLU A 81 25.92 5.11 -3.19
C GLU A 81 24.76 5.53 -4.10
N GLY A 82 24.55 6.83 -4.26
CA GLY A 82 23.46 7.36 -5.10
C GLY A 82 22.04 7.25 -4.51
N VAL A 83 21.85 6.67 -3.32
CA VAL A 83 20.53 6.57 -2.67
C VAL A 83 20.47 7.52 -1.47
N ALA A 84 20.19 8.79 -1.74
CA ALA A 84 19.99 9.78 -0.69
C ALA A 84 18.87 9.37 0.28
N GLY A 85 19.04 9.65 1.56
CA GLY A 85 18.01 9.38 2.58
C GLY A 85 17.88 7.90 2.99
N PHE A 86 18.78 7.02 2.53
CA PHE A 86 18.95 5.67 3.04
C PHE A 86 20.09 5.64 4.07
N ALA A 87 19.80 5.15 5.28
CA ALA A 87 20.82 4.84 6.26
C ALA A 87 20.47 3.55 6.99
N ALA A 88 21.44 2.66 7.13
CA ALA A 88 21.32 1.43 7.90
C ALA A 88 22.38 1.40 9.00
N GLU A 89 21.97 1.10 10.22
CA GLU A 89 22.87 0.91 11.36
C GLU A 89 22.68 -0.50 11.91
N SER A 90 23.76 -1.14 12.32
CA SER A 90 23.69 -2.46 12.95
C SER A 90 24.77 -2.61 14.01
N PRO A 91 24.42 -2.96 15.25
CA PRO A 91 25.40 -3.21 16.29
C PRO A 91 26.24 -4.45 16.00
N TRP A 92 25.75 -5.39 15.19
CA TRP A 92 26.39 -6.68 14.98
C TRP A 92 26.08 -7.27 13.60
N ILE A 93 27.15 -7.62 12.88
CA ILE A 93 27.07 -8.28 11.57
C ILE A 93 28.11 -9.38 11.53
N ALA A 94 27.71 -10.61 11.24
CA ALA A 94 28.61 -11.69 10.89
C ALA A 94 28.56 -11.98 9.40
N VAL A 95 29.73 -12.17 8.81
CA VAL A 95 29.94 -12.58 7.44
C VAL A 95 30.68 -13.92 7.47
N ASP A 96 30.01 -14.98 7.02
CA ASP A 96 30.61 -16.31 6.87
C ASP A 96 31.45 -16.35 5.58
N LEU A 97 32.59 -17.02 5.65
CA LEU A 97 33.59 -17.07 4.58
C LEU A 97 33.91 -18.52 4.22
N ASP A 98 34.06 -18.79 2.93
CA ASP A 98 34.73 -19.98 2.40
C ASP A 98 36.08 -19.54 1.81
N GLY A 99 37.16 -19.88 2.52
CA GLY A 99 38.47 -19.26 2.33
C GLY A 99 38.41 -17.75 2.54
N LEU A 100 38.34 -17.01 1.42
CA LEU A 100 38.31 -15.55 1.37
C LEU A 100 37.03 -15.03 0.70
N SER A 101 36.15 -15.91 0.26
CA SER A 101 34.93 -15.51 -0.43
C SER A 101 33.78 -15.48 0.59
N PRO A 102 33.03 -14.38 0.69
CA PRO A 102 31.87 -14.33 1.56
C PRO A 102 30.76 -15.24 1.01
N THR A 103 30.14 -16.02 1.90
CA THR A 103 29.12 -17.02 1.53
C THR A 103 27.75 -16.73 2.12
N ARG A 104 27.70 -16.07 3.29
CA ARG A 104 26.45 -15.75 3.98
C ARG A 104 26.63 -14.56 4.91
N ILE A 105 25.55 -13.79 5.11
CA ILE A 105 25.50 -12.73 6.12
C ILE A 105 24.39 -12.97 7.13
N ASP A 106 24.73 -12.73 8.39
CA ASP A 106 23.81 -12.66 9.50
C ASP A 106 23.94 -11.29 10.19
N ALA A 107 22.88 -10.48 10.17
CA ALA A 107 22.88 -9.16 10.78
C ALA A 107 21.82 -9.09 11.88
N ARG A 108 22.14 -8.45 13.01
CA ARG A 108 21.23 -8.37 14.16
C ARG A 108 20.90 -6.93 14.48
N ASN A 109 19.63 -6.68 14.78
CA ASN A 109 19.11 -5.36 15.18
C ASN A 109 19.49 -4.28 14.16
N VAL A 110 19.28 -4.57 12.88
CA VAL A 110 19.50 -3.61 11.80
C VAL A 110 18.41 -2.55 11.87
N GLU A 111 18.80 -1.30 12.04
CA GLU A 111 17.91 -0.15 11.99
C GLU A 111 18.05 0.51 10.62
N VAL A 112 16.97 0.54 9.85
CA VAL A 112 16.92 1.21 8.54
C VAL A 112 16.04 2.45 8.67
N THR A 113 16.58 3.60 8.30
CA THR A 113 15.82 4.85 8.22
C THR A 113 15.63 5.23 6.76
N LEU A 114 14.39 5.49 6.38
CA LEU A 114 14.01 5.86 5.02
C LEU A 114 13.33 7.23 5.01
N ALA A 115 13.91 8.15 4.24
CA ALA A 115 13.35 9.46 4.01
C ALA A 115 12.27 9.44 2.90
N LEU A 116 11.36 10.40 2.93
CA LEU A 116 10.43 10.68 1.83
C LEU A 116 11.14 11.47 0.70
N PRO A 117 10.58 11.50 -0.53
CA PRO A 117 9.39 10.78 -1.01
C PRO A 117 9.67 9.32 -1.41
N LEU A 118 8.65 8.46 -1.33
CA LEU A 118 8.80 7.01 -1.51
C LEU A 118 9.22 6.60 -2.93
N ASP A 119 8.66 7.24 -3.95
CA ASP A 119 8.94 6.95 -5.36
C ASP A 119 10.41 7.20 -5.70
N GLU A 120 10.96 8.36 -5.34
CA GLU A 120 12.39 8.67 -5.53
C GLU A 120 13.29 7.64 -4.84
N ARG A 121 12.92 7.17 -3.64
CA ARG A 121 13.71 6.13 -2.95
C ARG A 121 13.60 4.80 -3.68
N LEU A 122 12.42 4.40 -4.13
CA LEU A 122 12.25 3.17 -4.90
C LEU A 122 13.01 3.23 -6.24
N GLU A 123 13.01 4.38 -6.90
CA GLU A 123 13.76 4.60 -8.14
C GLU A 123 15.27 4.59 -7.91
N ALA A 124 15.75 5.28 -6.89
CA ALA A 124 17.17 5.30 -6.53
C ALA A 124 17.65 3.90 -6.11
N LEU A 125 16.84 3.15 -5.36
CA LEU A 125 17.15 1.77 -4.99
C LEU A 125 17.14 0.83 -6.19
N ASP A 126 16.19 0.98 -7.13
CA ASP A 126 16.17 0.22 -8.38
C ASP A 126 17.43 0.52 -9.21
N ALA A 127 17.77 1.80 -9.40
CA ALA A 127 18.97 2.23 -10.11
C ALA A 127 20.25 1.69 -9.46
N TRP A 128 20.36 1.79 -8.13
CA TRP A 128 21.47 1.23 -7.36
C TRP A 128 21.59 -0.29 -7.55
N SER A 129 20.47 -1.03 -7.46
CA SER A 129 20.48 -2.47 -7.63
C SER A 129 20.91 -2.92 -9.04
N GLN A 130 20.61 -2.10 -10.06
CA GLN A 130 21.03 -2.32 -11.44
C GLN A 130 22.51 -1.99 -11.66
N ALA A 131 23.01 -0.95 -11.00
CA ALA A 131 24.43 -0.57 -11.05
C ALA A 131 25.33 -1.56 -10.28
N HIS A 132 24.80 -2.19 -9.22
CA HIS A 132 25.56 -3.08 -8.33
C HIS A 132 24.89 -4.47 -8.19
N PRO A 133 24.72 -5.25 -9.27
CA PRO A 133 24.00 -6.53 -9.22
C PRO A 133 24.67 -7.54 -8.27
N GLY A 134 26.00 -7.50 -8.16
CA GLY A 134 26.77 -8.37 -7.26
C GLY A 134 26.50 -8.12 -5.78
N ALA A 135 25.95 -6.94 -5.42
CA ALA A 135 25.60 -6.61 -4.04
C ALA A 135 24.45 -7.46 -3.50
N LEU A 136 23.71 -8.19 -4.34
CA LEU A 136 22.56 -8.97 -3.87
C LEU A 136 22.83 -10.48 -3.84
N ASP A 137 23.95 -10.95 -4.36
CA ASP A 137 24.16 -12.39 -4.62
C ASP A 137 24.31 -13.26 -3.36
N LEU A 138 24.59 -12.65 -2.21
CA LEU A 138 24.84 -13.37 -0.97
C LEU A 138 23.55 -13.60 -0.15
N PRO A 139 23.29 -14.85 0.26
CA PRO A 139 22.25 -15.15 1.23
C PRO A 139 22.39 -14.30 2.50
N THR A 140 21.37 -13.52 2.80
CA THR A 140 21.32 -12.65 3.98
C THR A 140 20.14 -12.99 4.87
N THR A 141 20.42 -13.09 6.18
CA THR A 141 19.41 -13.14 7.23
C THR A 141 19.61 -11.94 8.15
N ALA A 142 18.53 -11.23 8.48
CA ALA A 142 18.63 -10.04 9.32
C ALA A 142 17.41 -9.83 10.19
N ASN A 143 17.60 -9.44 11.45
CA ASN A 143 16.54 -8.85 12.27
C ASN A 143 16.53 -7.35 12.02
N VAL A 144 15.43 -6.82 11.50
CA VAL A 144 15.38 -5.47 10.94
C VAL A 144 14.22 -4.67 11.50
N THR A 145 14.50 -3.43 11.86
CA THR A 145 13.53 -2.38 12.14
C THR A 145 13.64 -1.32 11.06
N VAL A 146 12.62 -1.18 10.22
CA VAL A 146 12.52 -0.14 9.19
C VAL A 146 11.64 0.97 9.71
N THR A 147 12.15 2.19 9.70
CA THR A 147 11.41 3.39 10.12
C THR A 147 11.25 4.36 8.94
N TRP A 148 10.04 4.87 8.79
CA TRP A 148 9.71 5.89 7.79
C TRP A 148 9.26 7.19 8.46
N GLY A 149 9.82 8.30 7.98
CA GLY A 149 9.56 9.65 8.52
C GLY A 149 10.72 10.17 9.37
N ALA A 150 10.45 11.18 10.21
CA ALA A 150 11.46 11.75 11.09
C ALA A 150 11.85 10.74 12.19
N LYS A 151 13.14 10.59 12.49
CA LYS A 151 13.65 9.63 13.48
C LYS A 151 12.95 9.75 14.85
N ALA A 152 12.63 10.96 15.28
CA ALA A 152 11.95 11.22 16.56
C ALA A 152 10.43 10.93 16.53
N SER A 153 9.82 10.81 15.36
CA SER A 153 8.37 10.61 15.19
C SER A 153 8.09 9.87 13.88
N PRO A 154 8.49 8.59 13.76
CA PRO A 154 8.21 7.81 12.57
C PRO A 154 6.71 7.56 12.47
N PHE A 155 6.15 7.70 11.27
CA PHE A 155 4.74 7.39 11.03
C PHE A 155 4.52 5.94 10.63
N LEU A 156 5.58 5.24 10.21
CA LEU A 156 5.55 3.81 9.89
C LEU A 156 6.79 3.14 10.48
N VAL A 157 6.57 2.06 11.22
CA VAL A 157 7.62 1.21 11.78
C VAL A 157 7.31 -0.24 11.40
N LEU A 158 8.26 -0.90 10.74
CA LEU A 158 8.22 -2.32 10.43
C LEU A 158 9.30 -2.99 11.26
N ALA A 159 8.96 -4.02 12.04
CA ALA A 159 9.93 -4.75 12.86
C ALA A 159 9.78 -6.24 12.63
N GLY A 160 10.86 -6.92 12.23
CA GLY A 160 10.78 -8.33 11.87
C GLY A 160 12.10 -8.95 11.47
N GLN A 161 12.01 -10.07 10.79
CA GLN A 161 13.13 -10.83 10.28
C GLN A 161 13.02 -10.98 8.78
N VAL A 162 14.16 -10.85 8.11
CA VAL A 162 14.32 -11.26 6.72
C VAL A 162 14.91 -12.63 6.63
N THR A 163 14.19 -13.47 5.90
CA THR A 163 14.51 -14.86 5.69
C THR A 163 14.82 -15.06 4.20
N LYS A 164 16.03 -15.55 3.91
CA LYS A 164 16.45 -15.99 2.58
C LYS A 164 16.50 -14.90 1.51
N ALA A 165 17.02 -13.73 1.86
CA ALA A 165 17.23 -12.69 0.87
C ALA A 165 18.48 -13.03 0.04
N ARG A 166 18.30 -13.33 -1.25
CA ARG A 166 19.37 -13.68 -2.19
C ARG A 166 18.99 -13.26 -3.61
N GLY A 167 19.89 -12.55 -4.27
CA GLY A 167 19.70 -12.02 -5.62
C GLY A 167 18.43 -11.18 -5.68
N SER A 168 17.53 -11.56 -6.58
CA SER A 168 16.24 -10.91 -6.74
C SER A 168 15.12 -11.53 -5.90
N GLU A 169 15.42 -12.41 -4.94
CA GLU A 169 14.41 -13.13 -4.14
C GLU A 169 14.59 -12.90 -2.64
N GLY A 170 13.49 -13.02 -1.90
CA GLY A 170 13.52 -12.93 -0.45
C GLY A 170 12.14 -12.80 0.19
N ALA A 171 12.13 -12.90 1.52
CA ALA A 171 10.95 -12.78 2.33
C ALA A 171 11.23 -11.98 3.61
N PHE A 172 10.20 -11.31 4.10
CA PHE A 172 10.16 -10.61 5.38
C PHE A 172 8.97 -11.12 6.18
N GLU A 173 9.16 -11.34 7.47
CA GLU A 173 8.10 -11.66 8.41
C GLU A 173 8.28 -10.83 9.68
N GLY A 174 7.22 -10.19 10.15
CA GLY A 174 7.33 -9.28 11.28
C GLY A 174 6.00 -8.66 11.69
N THR A 175 6.09 -7.43 12.16
CA THR A 175 4.97 -6.61 12.63
C THR A 175 5.06 -5.22 12.03
N VAL A 176 3.93 -4.52 12.02
CA VAL A 176 3.82 -3.15 11.53
C VAL A 176 3.08 -2.27 12.51
N VAL A 177 3.63 -1.08 12.75
CA VAL A 177 2.98 0.00 13.45
C VAL A 177 2.84 1.17 12.48
N PHE A 178 1.62 1.63 12.28
CA PHE A 178 1.31 2.80 11.45
C PHE A 178 0.65 3.84 12.33
N GLU A 179 1.24 5.04 12.39
CA GLU A 179 0.76 6.17 13.18
C GLU A 179 0.48 5.79 14.65
N GLY A 180 1.39 5.01 15.25
CA GLY A 180 1.25 4.51 16.62
C GLY A 180 0.23 3.38 16.79
N THR A 181 -0.54 3.04 15.75
CA THR A 181 -1.48 1.92 15.74
C THR A 181 -0.79 0.65 15.30
N ASN A 182 -0.84 -0.39 16.14
CA ASN A 182 -0.34 -1.71 15.77
C ASN A 182 -1.31 -2.36 14.77
N LEU A 183 -0.85 -2.57 13.54
CA LEU A 183 -1.63 -3.21 12.48
C LEU A 183 -1.47 -4.74 12.46
N GLY A 184 -0.67 -5.30 13.36
CA GLY A 184 -0.47 -6.72 13.56
C GLY A 184 0.69 -7.30 12.74
N LEU A 185 0.53 -8.54 12.29
CA LEU A 185 1.54 -9.26 11.52
C LEU A 185 1.72 -8.63 10.14
N LEU A 186 2.97 -8.58 9.69
CA LEU A 186 3.38 -8.18 8.35
C LEU A 186 4.18 -9.32 7.73
N GLY A 187 3.83 -9.70 6.51
CA GLY A 187 4.69 -10.52 5.67
C GLY A 187 4.94 -9.85 4.33
N ALA A 188 6.11 -10.10 3.74
CA ALA A 188 6.39 -9.70 2.38
C ALA A 188 7.23 -10.77 1.67
N ARG A 189 7.06 -10.87 0.36
CA ARG A 189 7.81 -11.76 -0.51
C ARG A 189 8.02 -11.09 -1.86
N TRP A 190 9.20 -11.31 -2.43
CA TRP A 190 9.57 -10.79 -3.74
C TRP A 190 10.46 -11.81 -4.46
N ASN A 191 10.48 -11.78 -5.79
CA ASN A 191 11.27 -12.72 -6.59
C ASN A 191 11.88 -12.12 -7.89
N GLY A 192 11.79 -10.81 -8.09
CA GLY A 192 12.42 -10.13 -9.22
C GLY A 192 11.69 -10.23 -10.56
N LYS A 193 10.70 -11.13 -10.65
CA LYS A 193 9.89 -11.38 -11.86
C LYS A 193 8.45 -10.92 -11.67
N ASP A 194 7.92 -11.14 -10.47
CA ASP A 194 6.55 -10.81 -10.11
C ASP A 194 6.52 -9.56 -9.21
N PRO A 195 5.38 -8.85 -9.17
CA PRO A 195 5.17 -7.77 -8.21
C PRO A 195 5.47 -8.22 -6.77
N ALA A 196 6.15 -7.37 -6.00
CA ALA A 196 6.43 -7.66 -4.61
C ALA A 196 5.11 -7.76 -3.85
N SER A 197 4.89 -8.90 -3.19
CA SER A 197 3.66 -9.19 -2.46
C SER A 197 3.88 -8.89 -0.99
N ILE A 198 3.00 -8.08 -0.40
CA ILE A 198 3.03 -7.67 1.00
C ILE A 198 1.65 -7.97 1.58
N TRP A 199 1.57 -8.44 2.82
CA TRP A 199 0.30 -8.77 3.46
C TRP A 199 0.29 -8.46 4.95
N LEU A 200 -0.89 -8.15 5.46
CA LEU A 200 -1.09 -7.60 6.79
C LEU A 200 -2.18 -8.37 7.55
N GLY A 201 -1.95 -8.63 8.84
CA GLY A 201 -2.92 -9.21 9.76
C GLY A 201 -2.97 -10.74 9.82
N ALA A 202 -2.14 -11.45 9.05
CA ALA A 202 -2.05 -12.91 9.09
C ALA A 202 -0.63 -13.41 8.79
N LYS A 203 -0.38 -14.70 9.08
CA LYS A 203 0.91 -15.36 8.81
C LYS A 203 1.15 -15.63 7.32
N THR A 204 0.09 -15.87 6.55
CA THR A 204 0.19 -16.14 5.10
C THR A 204 -0.58 -15.10 4.30
N ALA A 205 -0.21 -14.93 3.03
CA ALA A 205 -0.86 -13.98 2.14
C ALA A 205 -2.34 -14.33 1.90
N GLU A 206 -2.67 -15.61 1.79
CA GLU A 206 -4.02 -16.10 1.53
C GLU A 206 -4.97 -15.85 2.71
N ALA A 207 -4.48 -15.96 3.94
CA ALA A 207 -5.28 -15.69 5.13
C ALA A 207 -5.34 -14.20 5.49
N ALA A 208 -4.55 -13.34 4.82
CA ALA A 208 -4.43 -11.94 5.20
C ALA A 208 -5.65 -11.11 4.79
N PRO A 209 -6.21 -10.29 5.71
CA PRO A 209 -7.30 -9.37 5.40
C PRO A 209 -6.87 -8.18 4.52
N LEU A 210 -5.57 -7.89 4.40
CA LEU A 210 -5.09 -6.86 3.49
C LEU A 210 -3.86 -7.36 2.76
N ARG A 211 -3.93 -7.31 1.42
CA ARG A 211 -2.88 -7.74 0.51
C ARG A 211 -2.45 -6.56 -0.34
N LEU A 212 -1.17 -6.44 -0.58
CA LEU A 212 -0.53 -5.35 -1.30
C LEU A 212 0.37 -5.97 -2.36
N ALA A 213 0.32 -5.45 -3.57
CA ALA A 213 1.19 -5.84 -4.67
C ALA A 213 1.86 -4.58 -5.21
N LEU A 214 3.19 -4.51 -5.08
CA LEU A 214 4.01 -3.42 -5.60
C LEU A 214 4.67 -3.88 -6.89
N ASP A 215 4.16 -3.39 -8.02
CA ASP A 215 4.77 -3.58 -9.33
C ASP A 215 5.70 -2.41 -9.63
N THR A 216 6.98 -2.73 -9.69
CA THR A 216 8.06 -1.79 -10.00
C THR A 216 8.65 -2.03 -11.39
N THR A 217 8.13 -3.02 -12.11
CA THR A 217 8.51 -3.31 -13.49
C THR A 217 7.82 -2.35 -14.45
N THR A 218 6.61 -1.91 -14.10
CA THR A 218 5.87 -0.85 -14.80
C THR A 218 6.39 0.53 -14.41
N LYS A 219 6.43 1.44 -15.40
CA LYS A 219 6.75 2.85 -15.21
C LYS A 219 5.59 3.67 -15.77
N PRO A 220 4.91 4.51 -14.96
CA PRO A 220 5.10 4.68 -13.52
C PRO A 220 4.82 3.42 -12.68
N MET A 221 5.41 3.33 -11.48
CA MET A 221 5.25 2.15 -10.61
C MET A 221 3.80 2.06 -10.12
N ARG A 222 3.33 0.86 -9.81
CA ARG A 222 1.94 0.63 -9.39
C ARG A 222 1.87 -0.14 -8.09
N LEU A 223 1.22 0.45 -7.09
CA LEU A 223 0.84 -0.22 -5.84
C LEU A 223 -0.64 -0.58 -5.91
N THR A 224 -0.97 -1.85 -5.71
CA THR A 224 -2.35 -2.33 -5.62
C THR A 224 -2.59 -2.91 -4.23
N ALA A 225 -3.56 -2.35 -3.49
CA ALA A 225 -4.04 -2.89 -2.24
C ALA A 225 -5.38 -3.60 -2.47
N THR A 226 -5.53 -4.82 -1.99
CA THR A 226 -6.74 -5.63 -2.11
C THR A 226 -7.21 -6.07 -0.74
N LEU A 227 -8.48 -5.81 -0.47
CA LEU A 227 -9.24 -6.26 0.69
C LEU A 227 -10.19 -7.36 0.22
N PRO A 228 -9.88 -8.65 0.46
CA PRO A 228 -10.84 -9.73 0.19
C PRO A 228 -12.09 -9.56 1.08
N PRO A 229 -13.21 -10.23 0.76
CA PRO A 229 -14.43 -10.18 1.56
C PRO A 229 -14.16 -10.47 3.04
N THR A 230 -14.27 -9.43 3.86
CA THR A 230 -13.93 -9.48 5.30
C THR A 230 -15.01 -8.77 6.10
N LYS A 231 -15.36 -9.31 7.27
CA LYS A 231 -16.30 -8.62 8.17
C LYS A 231 -15.63 -7.37 8.75
N VAL A 232 -16.37 -6.27 8.82
CA VAL A 232 -15.86 -5.00 9.38
C VAL A 232 -15.41 -5.19 10.83
N ASP A 233 -16.12 -6.00 11.62
CA ASP A 233 -15.75 -6.29 13.02
C ASP A 233 -14.37 -6.96 13.14
N ASP A 234 -14.01 -7.82 12.18
CA ASP A 234 -12.73 -8.54 12.21
C ASP A 234 -11.57 -7.60 11.84
N LEU A 235 -11.80 -6.68 10.90
CA LEU A 235 -10.82 -5.67 10.48
C LEU A 235 -10.48 -4.67 11.59
N THR A 236 -11.42 -4.39 12.48
CA THR A 236 -11.33 -3.34 13.49
C THR A 236 -10.92 -3.88 14.85
N ARG A 237 -11.42 -5.07 15.23
CA ARG A 237 -11.05 -5.76 16.48
C ARG A 237 -9.55 -5.99 16.58
N ALA A 238 -8.92 -6.39 15.47
CA ALA A 238 -7.48 -6.61 15.41
C ALA A 238 -6.64 -5.33 15.59
N ARG A 239 -7.26 -4.15 15.48
CA ARG A 239 -6.59 -2.84 15.42
C ARG A 239 -7.06 -1.88 16.52
N SER A 240 -7.86 -2.36 17.48
CA SER A 240 -8.49 -1.54 18.52
C SER A 240 -9.27 -0.32 17.99
N LEU A 241 -9.81 -0.43 16.76
CA LEU A 241 -10.63 0.61 16.15
C LEU A 241 -12.10 0.40 16.52
N SER A 242 -12.83 1.48 16.77
CA SER A 242 -14.27 1.46 17.01
C SER A 242 -15.04 1.30 15.69
N VAL A 243 -16.02 0.38 15.65
CA VAL A 243 -16.92 0.21 14.51
C VAL A 243 -18.22 0.99 14.75
N PRO A 244 -18.62 1.88 13.82
CA PRO A 244 -19.95 2.46 13.80
C PRO A 244 -21.05 1.38 13.88
N ALA A 245 -22.11 1.62 14.65
CA ALA A 245 -23.10 0.59 14.94
C ALA A 245 -23.80 0.02 13.69
N ASP A 246 -23.98 0.86 12.67
CA ASP A 246 -24.57 0.55 11.37
C ASP A 246 -23.69 -0.34 10.49
N LEU A 247 -22.37 -0.35 10.70
CA LEU A 247 -21.42 -1.18 9.95
C LEU A 247 -21.11 -2.52 10.62
N ARG A 248 -21.67 -2.79 11.81
CA ARG A 248 -21.46 -4.07 12.51
C ARG A 248 -22.06 -5.23 11.72
N GLY A 249 -21.29 -6.31 11.59
CA GLY A 249 -21.67 -7.49 10.82
C GLY A 249 -21.58 -7.32 9.30
N ALA A 250 -21.34 -6.11 8.78
CA ALA A 250 -21.22 -5.86 7.36
C ALA A 250 -19.97 -6.55 6.78
N LEU A 251 -20.07 -6.99 5.52
CA LEU A 251 -18.97 -7.58 4.77
C LEU A 251 -18.43 -6.55 3.79
N VAL A 252 -17.14 -6.26 3.84
CA VAL A 252 -16.48 -5.32 2.93
C VAL A 252 -15.43 -6.04 2.08
N GLU A 253 -15.39 -5.69 0.80
CA GLU A 253 -14.34 -6.08 -0.15
C GLU A 253 -13.95 -4.87 -1.00
N GLY A 254 -12.73 -4.84 -1.53
CA GLY A 254 -12.34 -3.77 -2.43
C GLY A 254 -10.89 -3.75 -2.85
N THR A 255 -10.57 -2.80 -3.71
CA THR A 255 -9.26 -2.62 -4.30
C THR A 255 -8.92 -1.13 -4.34
N VAL A 256 -7.69 -0.79 -3.98
CA VAL A 256 -7.08 0.52 -4.15
C VAL A 256 -5.89 0.37 -5.08
N VAL A 257 -5.78 1.23 -6.09
CA VAL A 257 -4.63 1.29 -6.99
C VAL A 257 -4.02 2.67 -6.88
N VAL A 258 -2.71 2.74 -6.67
CA VAL A 258 -1.93 3.97 -6.63
C VAL A 258 -0.81 3.86 -7.64
N THR A 259 -0.69 4.87 -8.48
CA THR A 259 0.41 5.02 -9.43
C THR A 259 1.45 5.97 -8.83
N LEU A 260 2.65 5.45 -8.59
CA LEU A 260 3.77 6.16 -7.97
C LEU A 260 4.70 6.69 -9.07
N GLY A 261 4.92 8.01 -9.07
CA GLY A 261 5.70 8.71 -10.08
C GLY A 261 5.00 8.88 -11.43
N GLY A 262 5.68 9.54 -12.38
CA GLY A 262 5.24 9.74 -13.76
C GLY A 262 5.34 11.20 -14.24
N PRO A 263 5.69 11.47 -15.51
CA PRO A 263 5.83 12.85 -16.02
C PRO A 263 4.51 13.65 -16.02
N GLU A 264 3.37 12.96 -16.01
CA GLU A 264 2.04 13.59 -15.93
C GLU A 264 1.61 13.94 -14.50
N ALA A 265 2.24 13.32 -13.50
CA ALA A 265 2.03 13.64 -12.10
C ALA A 265 2.72 14.97 -11.82
N LYS A 266 1.94 16.05 -11.62
CA LYS A 266 2.42 17.37 -11.17
C LYS A 266 2.95 17.32 -9.72
N GLY A 267 3.81 16.36 -9.40
CA GLY A 267 4.26 16.06 -8.05
C GLY A 267 3.17 15.46 -7.16
N MET A 268 2.20 14.72 -7.69
CA MET A 268 1.18 13.98 -6.89
C MET A 268 0.93 12.59 -7.48
N TYR A 269 0.73 11.59 -6.63
CA TYR A 269 0.40 10.22 -7.05
C TYR A 269 -1.09 10.10 -7.35
N ALA A 270 -1.44 9.64 -8.53
CA ALA A 270 -2.83 9.36 -8.88
C ALA A 270 -3.27 8.00 -8.34
N GLY A 271 -4.52 7.90 -7.90
CA GLY A 271 -5.06 6.64 -7.43
C GLY A 271 -6.56 6.50 -7.63
N THR A 272 -7.02 5.25 -7.59
CA THR A 272 -8.43 4.89 -7.60
C THR A 272 -8.72 3.89 -6.49
N ALA A 273 -9.92 3.95 -5.93
CA ALA A 273 -10.41 3.02 -4.95
C ALA A 273 -11.81 2.55 -5.34
N SER A 274 -12.09 1.27 -5.12
CA SER A 274 -13.39 0.65 -5.37
C SER A 274 -13.67 -0.35 -4.27
N PHE A 275 -14.75 -0.14 -3.52
CA PHE A 275 -15.19 -1.03 -2.45
C PHE A 275 -16.66 -1.45 -2.66
N GLU A 276 -17.00 -2.62 -2.18
CA GLU A 276 -18.37 -3.11 -2.06
C GLU A 276 -18.62 -3.49 -0.60
N VAL A 277 -19.72 -3.01 -0.04
CA VAL A 277 -20.14 -3.30 1.33
C VAL A 277 -21.50 -3.99 1.28
N LYS A 278 -21.59 -5.19 1.85
CA LYS A 278 -22.83 -5.99 1.94
C LYS A 278 -23.39 -5.92 3.35
N GLY A 279 -24.70 -5.76 3.46
CA GLY A 279 -25.38 -5.64 4.75
C GLY A 279 -25.25 -4.26 5.41
N TRP A 280 -24.84 -3.24 4.66
CA TRP A 280 -24.81 -1.85 5.10
C TRP A 280 -25.60 -0.97 4.13
N VAL A 281 -26.44 -0.10 4.70
CA VAL A 281 -27.19 0.92 3.97
C VAL A 281 -26.57 2.27 4.32
N PRO A 282 -26.21 3.10 3.33
CA PRO A 282 -25.61 4.40 3.60
C PRO A 282 -26.58 5.29 4.40
N PRO A 283 -26.07 6.16 5.29
CA PRO A 283 -26.88 7.17 5.96
C PRO A 283 -27.67 7.99 4.94
N HIS A 284 -28.99 8.02 5.09
CA HIS A 284 -29.90 8.70 4.19
C HIS A 284 -30.98 9.47 4.96
N PRO A 285 -31.51 10.55 4.37
CA PRO A 285 -32.64 11.28 4.91
C PRO A 285 -33.89 10.40 5.04
N LYS A 286 -34.72 10.69 6.05
CA LYS A 286 -35.96 9.94 6.33
C LYS A 286 -36.96 9.96 5.17
N GLU A 287 -36.91 10.99 4.33
CA GLU A 287 -37.76 11.11 3.13
C GLU A 287 -37.47 10.01 2.09
N LEU A 288 -36.34 9.32 2.22
CA LEU A 288 -35.92 8.21 1.37
C LEU A 288 -36.17 6.84 2.03
N ASP A 289 -36.78 6.81 3.22
CA ASP A 289 -37.20 5.57 3.88
C ASP A 289 -38.18 4.82 2.96
N GLY A 290 -37.84 3.60 2.57
CA GLY A 290 -38.62 2.78 1.62
C GLY A 290 -38.02 2.68 0.21
N ILE A 291 -36.93 3.39 -0.10
CA ILE A 291 -36.11 3.05 -1.27
C ILE A 291 -35.51 1.66 -1.08
N VAL A 292 -35.57 0.83 -2.13
CA VAL A 292 -34.82 -0.42 -2.16
C VAL A 292 -33.34 -0.09 -2.39
N PHE A 293 -32.59 0.08 -1.30
CA PHE A 293 -31.15 0.39 -1.33
C PHE A 293 -30.26 -0.76 -1.87
N GLY A 294 -30.87 -1.86 -2.32
CA GLY A 294 -30.17 -3.09 -2.70
C GLY A 294 -29.50 -3.78 -1.51
N SER A 295 -28.93 -4.95 -1.73
CA SER A 295 -28.19 -5.71 -0.69
C SER A 295 -26.71 -5.32 -0.60
N LYS A 296 -26.27 -4.40 -1.47
CA LYS A 296 -24.87 -4.04 -1.72
C LYS A 296 -24.76 -2.54 -1.94
N THR A 297 -23.82 -1.92 -1.24
CA THR A 297 -23.43 -0.53 -1.46
C THR A 297 -22.03 -0.48 -2.09
N LYS A 298 -21.90 0.18 -3.23
CA LYS A 298 -20.61 0.36 -3.92
C LYS A 298 -20.06 1.75 -3.60
N LEU A 299 -18.77 1.79 -3.28
CA LEU A 299 -18.02 3.01 -3.00
C LEU A 299 -16.91 3.13 -4.03
N GLY A 300 -16.82 4.26 -4.71
CA GLY A 300 -15.76 4.56 -5.66
C GLY A 300 -15.03 5.83 -5.26
N ALA A 301 -13.74 5.91 -5.54
CA ALA A 301 -13.00 7.16 -5.44
C ALA A 301 -11.90 7.25 -6.50
N THR A 302 -11.71 8.43 -7.06
CA THR A 302 -10.50 8.86 -7.75
C THR A 302 -9.84 9.92 -6.88
N PHE A 303 -8.53 9.79 -6.65
CA PHE A 303 -7.82 10.67 -5.76
C PHE A 303 -6.39 10.94 -6.23
N GLU A 304 -5.81 11.98 -5.65
CA GLU A 304 -4.41 12.34 -5.77
C GLU A 304 -3.79 12.38 -4.37
N LEU A 305 -2.58 11.87 -4.22
CA LEU A 305 -1.87 11.75 -2.96
C LEU A 305 -0.55 12.52 -3.06
N THR A 306 -0.24 13.33 -2.06
CA THR A 306 1.03 14.06 -2.03
C THR A 306 2.22 13.10 -1.85
N PRO A 307 3.43 13.41 -2.38
CA PRO A 307 4.59 12.51 -2.33
C PRO A 307 5.09 12.21 -0.91
N ASN A 308 4.82 13.14 0.01
CA ASN A 308 5.10 13.02 1.43
C ASN A 308 3.99 12.26 2.22
N LEU A 309 2.98 11.76 1.52
CA LEU A 309 1.85 10.98 2.06
C LEU A 309 1.05 11.71 3.15
N THR A 310 0.98 13.05 3.11
CA THR A 310 0.26 13.85 4.11
C THR A 310 -1.17 14.19 3.70
N ASP A 311 -1.44 14.35 2.42
CA ASP A 311 -2.72 14.84 1.93
C ASP A 311 -3.21 13.98 0.77
N VAL A 312 -4.46 13.55 0.86
CA VAL A 312 -5.22 12.93 -0.21
C VAL A 312 -6.28 13.92 -0.67
N ARG A 313 -6.23 14.31 -1.94
CA ARG A 313 -7.30 15.06 -2.61
C ARG A 313 -8.18 14.08 -3.36
N ILE A 314 -9.41 13.88 -2.89
CA ILE A 314 -10.39 13.04 -3.58
C ILE A 314 -11.07 13.93 -4.63
N THR A 315 -10.73 13.71 -5.90
CA THR A 315 -11.28 14.49 -7.01
C THR A 315 -12.73 14.09 -7.31
N LYS A 316 -13.05 12.82 -7.11
CA LYS A 316 -14.41 12.28 -7.22
C LYS A 316 -14.58 11.06 -6.33
N ALA A 317 -15.51 11.10 -5.40
CA ALA A 317 -16.04 9.95 -4.70
C ALA A 317 -17.45 9.64 -5.22
N THR A 318 -17.84 8.37 -5.16
CA THR A 318 -19.18 7.89 -5.51
C THR A 318 -19.69 6.91 -4.45
N VAL A 319 -20.99 6.97 -4.16
CA VAL A 319 -21.71 6.02 -3.31
C VAL A 319 -22.95 5.58 -4.06
N ASP A 320 -23.03 4.29 -4.39
CA ASP A 320 -24.15 3.70 -5.13
C ASP A 320 -24.81 2.60 -4.30
N ALA A 321 -26.06 2.81 -3.91
CA ALA A 321 -26.91 1.85 -3.21
C ALA A 321 -28.30 1.79 -3.89
N GLY A 322 -28.47 0.86 -4.84
CA GLY A 322 -29.69 0.77 -5.65
C GLY A 322 -29.91 2.03 -6.50
N ALA A 323 -31.06 2.69 -6.31
CA ALA A 323 -31.38 3.97 -6.97
C ALA A 323 -30.73 5.18 -6.28
N PHE A 324 -30.21 5.02 -5.06
CA PHE A 324 -29.54 6.08 -4.32
C PHE A 324 -28.08 6.19 -4.79
N LYS A 325 -27.76 7.30 -5.46
CA LYS A 325 -26.43 7.56 -6.00
C LYS A 325 -25.97 8.95 -5.60
N LEU A 326 -24.81 9.02 -4.96
CA LEU A 326 -24.16 10.26 -4.56
C LEU A 326 -22.79 10.37 -5.21
N ALA A 327 -22.35 11.58 -5.52
CA ALA A 327 -21.00 11.85 -5.98
C ALA A 327 -20.50 13.22 -5.51
N GLY A 328 -19.20 13.37 -5.32
CA GLY A 328 -18.61 14.66 -5.02
C GLY A 328 -17.16 14.57 -4.55
N PRO A 329 -16.52 15.71 -4.26
CA PRO A 329 -15.12 15.78 -3.87
C PRO A 329 -14.91 15.53 -2.37
N GLY A 330 -13.64 15.38 -2.00
CA GLY A 330 -13.25 15.31 -0.60
C GLY A 330 -11.75 15.49 -0.38
N THR A 331 -11.35 15.50 0.87
CA THR A 331 -9.96 15.59 1.30
C THR A 331 -9.71 14.69 2.50
N VAL A 332 -8.56 14.05 2.54
CA VAL A 332 -8.01 13.43 3.74
C VAL A 332 -6.71 14.15 4.05
N LYS A 333 -6.58 14.72 5.25
CA LYS A 333 -5.37 15.41 5.69
C LYS A 333 -4.82 14.76 6.93
N ARG A 334 -3.53 14.48 6.94
CA ARG A 334 -2.84 13.94 8.12
C ARG A 334 -2.59 15.04 9.13
N GLU A 335 -2.96 14.77 10.38
CA GLU A 335 -2.76 15.59 11.56
C GLU A 335 -1.99 14.77 12.61
N GLY A 336 -0.65 14.76 12.50
CA GLY A 336 0.23 13.97 13.38
C GLY A 336 0.10 12.46 13.15
N LEU A 337 -0.42 11.75 14.16
CA LEU A 337 -0.69 10.30 14.14
C LEU A 337 -2.17 9.98 13.84
N SER A 338 -2.86 10.91 13.19
CA SER A 338 -4.27 10.78 12.83
C SER A 338 -4.54 11.46 11.50
N ALA A 339 -5.72 11.25 10.94
CA ALA A 339 -6.15 11.93 9.72
C ALA A 339 -7.58 12.45 9.88
N ARG A 340 -7.82 13.63 9.28
CA ARG A 340 -9.14 14.22 9.17
C ARG A 340 -9.66 14.05 7.75
N ILE A 341 -10.87 13.52 7.64
CA ILE A 341 -11.57 13.23 6.39
C ILE A 341 -12.71 14.23 6.27
N LYS A 342 -12.78 14.94 5.15
CA LYS A 342 -13.89 15.83 4.79
C LYS A 342 -14.41 15.49 3.41
N MET A 343 -15.72 15.30 3.28
CA MET A 343 -16.34 14.99 1.99
C MET A 343 -17.67 15.70 1.84
N THR A 344 -18.02 16.05 0.62
CA THR A 344 -19.35 16.56 0.26
C THR A 344 -19.82 15.77 -0.94
N LEU A 345 -20.95 15.10 -0.79
CA LEU A 345 -21.52 14.20 -1.79
C LEU A 345 -22.94 14.69 -2.12
N ASP A 346 -23.20 14.92 -3.40
CA ASP A 346 -24.51 15.35 -3.90
C ASP A 346 -25.10 14.26 -4.80
N GLY A 347 -26.42 14.13 -4.79
CA GLY A 347 -27.15 13.21 -5.65
C GLY A 347 -28.60 13.63 -5.84
N ALA A 348 -29.27 12.98 -6.79
CA ALA A 348 -30.67 13.20 -7.06
C ALA A 348 -31.38 11.86 -7.25
N VAL A 349 -32.51 11.68 -6.56
CA VAL A 349 -33.36 10.52 -6.72
C VAL A 349 -34.62 10.94 -7.48
N PRO A 350 -34.92 10.35 -8.65
CA PRO A 350 -36.16 10.63 -9.37
C PRO A 350 -37.39 10.28 -8.50
N CYS A 351 -38.39 11.17 -8.45
CA CYS A 351 -39.59 10.95 -7.63
C CYS A 351 -40.42 9.73 -8.09
N SER A 352 -40.32 9.38 -9.37
CA SER A 352 -40.88 8.15 -9.95
C SER A 352 -40.30 6.88 -9.33
N GLU A 353 -39.01 6.88 -8.98
CA GLU A 353 -38.34 5.75 -8.34
C GLU A 353 -38.63 5.69 -6.83
N LEU A 354 -38.87 6.84 -6.18
CA LEU A 354 -39.37 6.88 -4.79
C LEU A 354 -40.76 6.25 -4.68
N GLY A 355 -41.69 6.69 -5.53
CA GLY A 355 -43.06 6.15 -5.56
C GLY A 355 -43.10 4.66 -5.87
N ALA A 356 -42.32 4.19 -6.85
CA ALA A 356 -42.23 2.78 -7.19
C ALA A 356 -41.61 1.91 -6.08
N SER A 357 -40.65 2.45 -5.32
CA SER A 357 -39.97 1.71 -4.24
C SER A 357 -40.86 1.53 -3.01
N VAL A 358 -41.58 2.57 -2.58
CA VAL A 358 -42.53 2.50 -1.46
C VAL A 358 -43.66 1.50 -1.74
N ILE A 359 -44.19 1.51 -2.97
CA ILE A 359 -45.23 0.54 -3.40
C ILE A 359 -44.66 -0.88 -3.43
N GLY A 360 -43.44 -1.06 -3.94
CA GLY A 360 -42.77 -2.36 -3.99
C GLY A 360 -42.38 -2.96 -2.64
N ALA A 361 -42.12 -2.13 -1.63
CA ALA A 361 -41.81 -2.58 -0.27
C ALA A 361 -43.05 -3.07 0.50
N HIS A 362 -44.25 -2.59 0.13
CA HIS A 362 -45.50 -2.87 0.84
C HIS A 362 -46.51 -3.73 0.06
N THR A 363 -46.28 -4.04 -1.22
CA THR A 363 -47.16 -4.89 -2.02
C THR A 363 -46.39 -5.88 -2.89
N ASN A 364 -46.62 -7.18 -2.69
CA ASN A 364 -46.07 -8.26 -3.51
C ASN A 364 -47.07 -8.70 -4.59
N GLY A 365 -46.58 -9.06 -5.78
CA GLY A 365 -47.37 -9.64 -6.88
C GLY A 365 -47.78 -8.65 -7.98
N LEU A 366 -48.63 -9.13 -8.91
CA LEU A 366 -49.01 -8.45 -10.16
C LEU A 366 -49.60 -7.04 -9.98
N ILE A 367 -50.24 -6.78 -8.83
CA ILE A 367 -50.81 -5.47 -8.46
C ILE A 367 -49.72 -4.46 -8.11
N GLY A 368 -48.64 -4.91 -7.44
CA GLY A 368 -47.49 -4.08 -7.12
C GLY A 368 -46.76 -3.60 -8.39
N ASP A 369 -46.66 -4.44 -9.41
CA ASP A 369 -46.01 -4.08 -10.68
C ASP A 369 -46.85 -3.09 -11.51
N LEU A 370 -48.18 -3.20 -11.43
CA LEU A 370 -49.10 -2.27 -12.11
C LEU A 370 -49.10 -0.88 -11.44
N LEU A 371 -49.10 -0.84 -10.10
CA LEU A 371 -49.01 0.42 -9.33
C LEU A 371 -47.63 1.09 -9.44
N LYS A 372 -46.53 0.31 -9.53
CA LYS A 372 -45.21 0.83 -9.89
C LYS A 372 -45.21 1.49 -11.27
N GLY A 373 -45.93 0.91 -12.23
CA GLY A 373 -46.12 1.48 -13.57
C GLY A 373 -46.81 2.84 -13.54
N VAL A 374 -47.87 3.00 -12.74
CA VAL A 374 -48.62 4.27 -12.60
C VAL A 374 -47.81 5.34 -11.88
N ALA A 375 -47.09 5.00 -10.80
CA ALA A 375 -46.23 5.94 -10.08
C ALA A 375 -45.09 6.48 -10.97
N ARG A 376 -44.55 5.66 -11.88
CA ARG A 376 -43.54 6.09 -12.85
C ARG A 376 -44.04 7.07 -13.91
N VAL A 377 -45.35 7.05 -14.20
CA VAL A 377 -45.97 7.91 -15.22
C VAL A 377 -46.50 9.22 -14.61
N GLY A 378 -47.04 9.19 -13.39
CA GLY A 378 -47.71 10.34 -12.77
C GLY A 378 -46.83 11.30 -11.95
N LEU A 379 -45.64 10.88 -11.51
CA LEU A 379 -44.75 11.71 -10.69
C LEU A 379 -43.56 12.25 -11.51
N GLY A 380 -43.40 13.58 -11.49
CA GLY A 380 -42.26 14.30 -12.06
C GLY A 380 -41.36 14.89 -10.97
N GLY A 381 -40.16 15.29 -11.37
CA GLY A 381 -39.19 15.94 -10.49
C GLY A 381 -38.19 14.99 -9.82
N SER A 382 -37.37 15.55 -8.93
CA SER A 382 -36.35 14.83 -8.18
C SER A 382 -36.27 15.32 -6.74
N VAL A 383 -35.80 14.43 -5.87
CA VAL A 383 -35.33 14.77 -4.53
C VAL A 383 -33.83 14.91 -4.59
N ASN A 384 -33.34 16.12 -4.36
CA ASN A 384 -31.91 16.40 -4.29
C ASN A 384 -31.42 16.13 -2.88
N VAL A 385 -30.30 15.42 -2.76
CA VAL A 385 -29.73 14.97 -1.50
C VAL A 385 -28.29 15.45 -1.45
N ARG A 386 -27.90 16.02 -0.33
CA ARG A 386 -26.51 16.36 -0.01
C ARG A 386 -26.11 15.67 1.29
N VAL A 387 -24.97 15.00 1.28
CA VAL A 387 -24.35 14.39 2.45
C VAL A 387 -22.97 15.01 2.65
N THR A 388 -22.75 15.58 3.83
CA THR A 388 -21.44 16.11 4.25
C THR A 388 -20.87 15.22 5.33
N VAL A 389 -19.62 14.81 5.19
CA VAL A 389 -18.92 13.95 6.15
C VAL A 389 -17.72 14.71 6.71
N ASP A 390 -17.59 14.75 8.03
CA ASP A 390 -16.38 15.19 8.75
C ASP A 390 -16.02 14.10 9.78
N ALA A 391 -14.87 13.47 9.62
CA ALA A 391 -14.43 12.37 10.46
C ALA A 391 -12.96 12.51 10.86
N ASP A 392 -12.63 12.04 12.07
CA ASP A 392 -11.27 11.91 12.59
C ASP A 392 -10.97 10.42 12.79
N THR A 393 -9.86 9.92 12.25
CA THR A 393 -9.49 8.50 12.32
C THR A 393 -9.33 7.98 13.76
N ARG A 394 -9.13 8.85 14.75
CA ARG A 394 -9.09 8.48 16.18
C ARG A 394 -10.47 8.19 16.77
N LYS A 395 -11.53 8.74 16.17
CA LYS A 395 -12.92 8.71 16.68
C LYS A 395 -13.89 8.51 15.51
N ILE A 396 -13.66 7.46 14.72
CA ILE A 396 -14.49 7.15 13.54
C ILE A 396 -15.95 6.91 13.94
N ASP A 397 -16.19 6.36 15.13
CA ASP A 397 -17.52 6.19 15.71
C ASP A 397 -18.27 7.50 15.97
N ARG A 398 -17.57 8.64 15.99
CA ARG A 398 -18.13 9.99 16.18
C ARG A 398 -18.05 10.85 14.92
N ALA A 399 -17.90 10.23 13.76
CA ALA A 399 -17.98 10.94 12.49
C ALA A 399 -19.29 11.73 12.40
N THR A 400 -19.20 13.00 12.01
CA THR A 400 -20.37 13.83 11.77
C THR A 400 -20.82 13.64 10.33
N VAL A 401 -22.07 13.22 10.14
CA VAL A 401 -22.68 13.01 8.83
C VAL A 401 -23.93 13.87 8.74
N ASP A 402 -23.81 15.03 8.11
CA ASP A 402 -24.92 15.97 7.92
C ASP A 402 -25.61 15.69 6.60
N GLN A 403 -26.93 15.60 6.64
CA GLN A 403 -27.77 15.29 5.48
C GLN A 403 -28.73 16.45 5.23
N ALA A 404 -28.79 16.91 3.99
CA ALA A 404 -29.73 17.92 3.56
C ALA A 404 -30.54 17.43 2.35
N VAL A 405 -31.83 17.76 2.34
CA VAL A 405 -32.76 17.38 1.29
C VAL A 405 -33.45 18.59 0.73
N THR A 406 -33.63 18.60 -0.58
CA THR A 406 -34.53 19.53 -1.26
C THR A 406 -35.47 18.73 -2.15
N VAL A 407 -36.74 18.69 -1.75
CA VAL A 407 -37.79 17.95 -2.46
C VAL A 407 -38.37 18.82 -3.56
N GLY A 408 -38.24 18.37 -4.81
CA GLY A 408 -38.84 19.00 -5.99
C GLY A 408 -39.86 18.10 -6.69
N CYS A 409 -40.52 17.21 -5.95
CA CYS A 409 -41.51 16.29 -6.51
C CYS A 409 -42.83 17.02 -6.82
N GLY A 410 -43.39 16.76 -8.00
CA GLY A 410 -44.69 17.25 -8.42
C GLY A 410 -45.46 16.20 -9.23
N LEU A 411 -46.78 16.36 -9.32
CA LEU A 411 -47.58 15.63 -10.29
C LEU A 411 -47.29 16.16 -11.70
N ARG A 412 -47.19 15.25 -12.67
CA ARG A 412 -46.99 15.59 -14.08
C ARG A 412 -48.25 16.12 -14.74
#